data_AF-A0A918NTF9-F1
#
_entry.id   AF-A0A918NTF9-F1
#
_cell.length_a   1.000
_cell.length_b   1.000
_cell.length_c   1.000
_cell.angle_alpha   90.00
_cell.angle_beta   90.00
_cell.angle_gamma   90.00
#
_symmetry.space_group_name_H-M   'P 1'
#
loop_
_entity.id
_entity.type
_entity.pdbx_description
1 polymer ?
#
loop_
_entity_poly.entity_id
_entity_poly.type
_entity_poly.pdbx_seq_one_letter_code
_entity_poly.pdbx_strand_id
1 'polypeptide(L)'
;MRVLTTRGIQILAALAAVAVLTGAQIPAAIAAPKATKTPARPCTTKYKVTGKSVAVRKPAWNDGPVATPNSPIVRYLHRGDIVTSCVAAIARTHQGPAYRKCGTGGHIWRIVQGGQVPATCLQKL
;
A
#
# COMPACT_ATOMS: atom_id res chain seq x y z
N MET A 1 -12.47 50.42 57.60
CA MET A 1 -11.06 50.47 58.02
C MET A 1 -10.17 50.07 56.85
N ARG A 2 -9.04 50.78 56.70
CA ARG A 2 -8.01 50.74 55.62
C ARG A 2 -8.28 51.60 54.39
N VAL A 3 -7.94 52.88 54.58
CA VAL A 3 -7.44 53.82 53.57
C VAL A 3 -6.01 53.40 53.20
N LEU A 4 -5.66 53.35 51.92
CA LEU A 4 -4.35 53.76 51.42
C LEU A 4 -4.42 54.09 49.91
N THR A 5 -4.41 55.40 49.67
CA THR A 5 -3.92 56.16 48.50
C THR A 5 -2.59 55.58 47.96
N THR A 6 -2.22 55.65 46.68
CA THR A 6 -1.74 56.87 45.99
C THR A 6 -1.44 56.55 44.52
N ARG A 7 -1.75 57.51 43.63
CA ARG A 7 -1.47 57.51 42.18
C ARG A 7 0.01 57.84 41.88
N GLY A 8 0.52 57.35 40.74
CA GLY A 8 1.69 57.89 40.05
C GLY A 8 2.51 56.80 39.35
N ILE A 9 3.06 56.93 38.15
CA ILE A 9 3.25 58.03 37.21
C ILE A 9 3.29 57.44 35.79
N GLN A 10 2.87 58.31 34.88
CA GLN A 10 2.74 58.29 33.42
C GLN A 10 3.88 57.64 32.62
N ILE A 11 3.49 56.92 31.56
CA ILE A 11 4.22 56.97 30.28
C ILE A 11 3.21 57.36 29.20
N LEU A 12 3.28 58.62 28.76
CA LEU A 12 2.69 59.13 27.53
C LEU A 12 3.61 58.79 26.35
N ALA A 13 3.06 58.24 25.27
CA ALA A 13 3.37 58.55 23.86
C ALA A 13 2.47 57.65 22.98
N ALA A 14 1.34 58.15 22.50
CA ALA A 14 1.20 58.91 21.25
C ALA A 14 1.10 58.00 20.00
N LEU A 15 -0.13 57.92 19.48
CA LEU A 15 -0.53 58.03 18.07
C LEU A 15 0.54 57.74 17.00
N ALA A 16 0.28 56.78 16.12
CA ALA A 16 -0.10 57.05 14.72
C ALA A 16 -0.13 55.76 13.89
N ALA A 17 -1.21 55.59 13.13
CA ALA A 17 -1.42 54.54 12.17
C ALA A 17 -0.48 54.65 10.96
N VAL A 18 0.03 53.52 10.47
CA VAL A 18 0.16 53.25 9.03
C VAL A 18 -0.05 51.75 8.82
N ALA A 19 -1.19 51.39 8.22
CA ALA A 19 -1.40 50.08 7.67
C ALA A 19 -0.54 49.94 6.41
N VAL A 20 0.64 49.35 6.53
CA VAL A 20 1.42 48.90 5.39
C VAL A 20 0.94 47.49 5.06
N LEU A 21 0.20 47.35 3.96
CA LEU A 21 0.00 46.06 3.30
C LEU A 21 1.38 45.49 2.93
N THR A 22 1.98 44.70 3.80
CA THR A 22 3.07 43.81 3.42
C THR A 22 2.43 42.62 2.73
N GLY A 23 2.49 42.64 1.39
CA GLY A 23 2.08 41.51 0.55
C GLY A 23 2.80 40.25 1.03
N ALA A 24 2.05 39.35 1.65
CA ALA A 24 2.51 38.01 1.95
C ALA A 24 2.79 37.30 0.63
N GLN A 25 4.06 37.25 0.24
CA GLN A 25 4.51 36.42 -0.87
C GLN A 25 4.30 34.97 -0.43
N ILE A 26 3.24 34.35 -0.94
CA ILE A 26 3.01 32.91 -0.81
C ILE A 26 4.23 32.23 -1.45
N PRO A 27 5.00 31.40 -0.72
CA PRO A 27 6.08 30.65 -1.34
C PRO A 27 5.48 29.80 -2.45
N ALA A 28 5.99 29.97 -3.66
CA ALA A 28 5.60 29.18 -4.81
C ALA A 28 5.73 27.69 -4.44
N ALA A 29 4.62 26.96 -4.46
CA ALA A 29 4.61 25.54 -4.20
C ALA A 29 5.53 24.86 -5.23
N ILE A 30 6.67 24.35 -4.75
CA ILE A 30 7.58 23.55 -5.56
C ILE A 30 6.78 22.33 -6.00
N ALA A 31 6.46 22.25 -7.29
CA ALA A 31 5.76 21.11 -7.86
C ALA A 31 6.60 19.85 -7.60
N ALA A 32 6.05 18.93 -6.82
CA ALA A 32 6.70 17.64 -6.57
C ALA A 32 7.02 16.97 -7.92
N PRO A 33 8.24 16.45 -8.13
CA PRO A 33 8.61 15.78 -9.36
C PRO A 33 7.61 14.64 -9.60
N LYS A 34 6.91 14.71 -10.74
CA LYS A 34 6.00 13.66 -11.17
C LYS A 34 6.83 12.39 -11.34
N ALA A 35 6.51 11.34 -10.58
CA ALA A 35 7.17 10.05 -10.70
C ALA A 35 7.07 9.55 -12.15
N THR A 36 8.19 9.57 -12.86
CA THR A 36 8.30 8.99 -14.18
C THR A 36 8.17 7.48 -14.04
N LYS A 37 7.13 6.90 -14.63
CA LYS A 37 6.95 5.44 -14.67
C LYS A 37 8.02 4.86 -15.60
N THR A 38 9.07 4.29 -15.02
CA THR A 38 10.02 3.45 -15.78
C THR A 38 9.27 2.28 -16.40
N PRO A 39 9.43 2.01 -17.71
CA PRO A 39 8.80 0.84 -18.33
C PRO A 39 9.25 -0.43 -17.61
N ALA A 40 8.28 -1.16 -17.08
CA ALA A 40 8.53 -2.42 -16.40
C ALA A 40 9.06 -3.44 -17.41
N ARG A 41 10.11 -4.18 -17.03
CA ARG A 41 10.61 -5.29 -17.86
C ARG A 41 9.47 -6.29 -18.10
N PRO A 42 9.29 -6.79 -19.34
CA PRO A 42 8.26 -7.78 -19.63
C PRO A 42 8.50 -9.03 -18.79
N CYS A 43 7.45 -9.47 -18.10
CA CYS A 43 7.51 -10.67 -17.30
C CYS A 43 7.47 -11.92 -18.18
N THR A 44 8.55 -12.71 -18.19
CA THR A 44 8.66 -13.93 -19.01
C THR A 44 8.75 -15.21 -18.19
N THR A 45 8.77 -15.12 -16.86
CA THR A 45 8.89 -16.32 -16.02
C THR A 45 7.60 -17.12 -16.05
N LYS A 46 7.70 -18.37 -16.50
CA LYS A 46 6.59 -19.32 -16.62
C LYS A 46 6.60 -20.31 -15.45
N TYR A 47 5.41 -20.70 -15.06
CA TYR A 47 5.16 -21.70 -14.03
C TYR A 47 4.12 -22.70 -14.52
N LYS A 48 4.37 -23.97 -14.28
CA LYS A 48 3.43 -25.07 -14.53
C LYS A 48 2.65 -25.41 -13.27
N VAL A 49 1.35 -25.60 -13.39
CA VAL A 49 0.48 -26.01 -12.28
C VAL A 49 0.66 -27.49 -11.97
N THR A 50 0.97 -27.79 -10.70
CA THR A 50 1.24 -29.16 -10.22
C THR A 50 0.03 -29.81 -9.53
N GLY A 51 -0.81 -29.00 -8.89
CA GLY A 51 -2.05 -29.44 -8.25
C GLY A 51 -3.12 -29.88 -9.24
N LYS A 52 -4.00 -30.81 -8.86
CA LYS A 52 -5.11 -31.30 -9.72
C LYS A 52 -6.02 -30.16 -10.19
N SER A 53 -6.40 -29.29 -9.25
CA SER A 53 -7.15 -28.06 -9.50
C SER A 53 -6.75 -27.02 -8.47
N VAL A 54 -6.48 -25.80 -8.92
CA VAL A 54 -5.91 -24.72 -8.12
C VAL A 54 -6.75 -23.47 -8.32
N ALA A 55 -7.25 -22.90 -7.23
CA ALA A 55 -8.01 -21.67 -7.27
C ALA A 55 -7.08 -20.47 -7.48
N VAL A 56 -7.37 -19.67 -8.50
CA VAL A 56 -6.89 -18.30 -8.60
C VAL A 56 -7.78 -17.45 -7.72
N ARG A 57 -7.19 -16.80 -6.72
CA ARG A 57 -7.93 -15.98 -5.75
C ARG A 57 -7.57 -14.53 -5.87
N LYS A 58 -8.56 -13.65 -5.73
CA LYS A 58 -8.35 -12.21 -5.67
C LYS A 58 -8.60 -11.75 -4.23
N PRO A 59 -7.66 -11.04 -3.58
CA PRO A 59 -7.91 -10.49 -2.25
C PRO A 59 -9.19 -9.66 -2.24
N ALA A 60 -10.03 -9.82 -1.21
CA ALA A 60 -11.17 -8.94 -1.01
C ALA A 60 -10.69 -7.53 -0.67
N TRP A 61 -11.59 -6.55 -0.75
CA TRP A 61 -11.27 -5.14 -0.53
C TRP A 61 -10.67 -4.86 0.86
N ASN A 62 -10.96 -5.71 1.85
CA ASN A 62 -10.50 -5.62 3.24
C ASN A 62 -9.45 -6.68 3.63
N ASP A 63 -9.06 -7.60 2.73
CA ASP A 63 -8.07 -8.66 3.00
C ASP A 63 -6.61 -8.15 2.92
N GLY A 64 -6.43 -6.92 2.44
CA GLY A 64 -5.11 -6.37 2.11
C GLY A 64 -4.58 -6.87 0.76
N PRO A 65 -3.26 -6.75 0.51
CA PRO A 65 -2.70 -6.99 -0.82
C PRO A 65 -2.48 -8.47 -1.17
N VAL A 66 -2.57 -9.39 -0.20
CA VAL A 66 -2.25 -10.82 -0.39
C VAL A 66 -3.51 -11.65 -0.24
N ALA A 67 -3.73 -12.60 -1.16
CA ALA A 67 -4.90 -13.47 -1.09
C ALA A 67 -4.77 -14.45 0.09
N THR A 68 -5.91 -14.82 0.66
CA THR A 68 -6.01 -15.86 1.68
C THR A 68 -6.73 -17.09 1.10
N PRO A 69 -6.72 -18.24 1.80
CA PRO A 69 -7.56 -19.38 1.42
C PRO A 69 -9.06 -19.08 1.40
N ASN A 70 -9.52 -17.99 2.04
CA ASN A 70 -10.92 -17.57 2.07
C ASN A 70 -11.25 -16.50 1.03
N SER A 71 -10.25 -15.85 0.43
CA SER A 71 -10.47 -14.80 -0.57
C SER A 71 -11.24 -15.35 -1.80
N PRO A 72 -12.11 -14.55 -2.44
CA PRO A 72 -12.92 -15.00 -3.57
C PRO A 72 -12.12 -15.70 -4.68
N ILE A 73 -12.70 -16.77 -5.20
CA ILE A 73 -12.15 -17.51 -6.35
C ILE A 73 -12.62 -16.82 -7.62
N VAL A 74 -11.69 -16.46 -8.50
CA VAL A 74 -12.00 -15.82 -9.79
C VAL A 74 -11.95 -16.80 -10.96
N ARG A 75 -11.14 -17.85 -10.86
CA ARG A 75 -11.12 -19.00 -11.78
C ARG A 75 -10.34 -20.16 -11.19
N TYR A 76 -10.39 -21.31 -11.85
CA TYR A 76 -9.52 -22.44 -11.55
C TYR A 76 -8.46 -22.61 -12.64
N LEU A 77 -7.30 -23.11 -12.22
CA LEU A 77 -6.28 -23.68 -13.08
C LEU A 77 -6.24 -25.19 -12.85
N HIS A 78 -5.86 -25.93 -13.87
CA HIS A 78 -5.75 -27.37 -13.85
C HIS A 78 -4.30 -27.82 -13.97
N ARG A 79 -4.03 -29.05 -13.56
CA ARG A 79 -2.69 -29.64 -13.66
C ARG A 79 -2.19 -29.54 -15.10
N GLY A 80 -0.98 -29.00 -15.27
CA GLY A 80 -0.36 -28.82 -16.58
C GLY A 80 -0.51 -27.42 -17.18
N ASP A 81 -1.47 -26.62 -16.69
CA ASP A 81 -1.63 -25.24 -17.12
C ASP A 81 -0.35 -24.44 -16.88
N ILE A 82 -0.06 -23.52 -17.80
CA ILE A 82 1.08 -22.61 -17.70
C ILE A 82 0.58 -21.21 -17.39
N VAL A 83 1.17 -20.61 -16.35
CA VAL A 83 0.93 -19.22 -15.97
C VAL A 83 2.22 -18.43 -15.96
N THR A 84 2.12 -17.16 -16.30
CA THR A 84 3.23 -16.21 -16.21
C THR A 84 3.13 -15.43 -14.91
N SER A 85 4.24 -15.32 -14.18
CA SER A 85 4.31 -14.55 -12.93
C SER A 85 5.75 -14.13 -12.65
N CYS A 86 6.00 -12.87 -12.33
CA CYS A 86 7.33 -12.39 -11.91
C CYS A 86 7.33 -11.80 -10.50
N VAL A 87 6.15 -11.62 -9.92
CA VAL A 87 5.96 -11.01 -8.60
C VAL A 87 5.33 -12.04 -7.69
N ALA A 88 5.77 -12.07 -6.44
CA ALA A 88 5.14 -12.81 -5.39
C ALA A 88 4.65 -11.86 -4.29
N ALA A 89 3.45 -12.13 -3.79
CA ALA A 89 2.91 -11.54 -2.60
C ALA A 89 3.21 -12.48 -1.42
N ILE A 90 3.77 -11.93 -0.34
CA ILE A 90 4.11 -12.68 0.88
C ILE A 90 3.18 -12.19 1.98
N ALA A 91 2.40 -13.09 2.57
CA ALA A 91 1.53 -12.73 3.68
C ALA A 91 2.40 -12.22 4.85
N ARG A 92 1.97 -11.12 5.50
CA ARG A 92 2.75 -10.41 6.54
C ARG A 92 3.21 -11.31 7.70
N THR A 93 2.47 -12.36 7.99
CA THR A 93 2.87 -13.35 8.97
C THR A 93 3.13 -14.67 8.25
N HIS A 94 4.28 -15.29 8.54
CA HIS A 94 4.49 -16.74 8.37
C HIS A 94 3.48 -17.57 9.22
N GLN A 95 2.49 -16.91 9.83
CA GLN A 95 1.40 -17.46 10.63
C GLN A 95 0.03 -17.30 9.94
N GLY A 96 -0.07 -16.56 8.83
CA GLY A 96 -1.31 -16.47 8.06
C GLY A 96 -1.73 -17.86 7.55
N PRO A 97 -3.03 -18.12 7.34
CA PRO A 97 -3.52 -19.46 7.03
C PRO A 97 -2.81 -20.01 5.79
N ALA A 98 -1.94 -20.98 6.03
CA ALA A 98 -1.11 -21.58 5.00
C ALA A 98 -2.01 -22.34 4.03
N TYR A 99 -1.80 -22.14 2.72
CA TYR A 99 -2.54 -22.92 1.73
C TYR A 99 -1.94 -24.32 1.61
N ARG A 100 -2.71 -25.37 1.95
CA ARG A 100 -2.21 -26.76 2.11
C ARG A 100 -2.58 -27.72 0.97
N LYS A 101 -3.35 -27.31 -0.04
CA LYS A 101 -3.89 -28.28 -1.04
C LYS A 101 -2.84 -28.82 -2.03
N CYS A 102 -1.67 -28.21 -2.17
CA CYS A 102 -0.66 -28.61 -3.17
C CYS A 102 0.71 -28.95 -2.56
N GLY A 103 0.78 -29.30 -1.27
CA GLY A 103 2.04 -29.64 -0.60
C GLY A 103 2.10 -29.09 0.82
N THR A 104 3.32 -29.04 1.38
CA THR A 104 3.60 -28.39 2.67
C THR A 104 3.18 -26.93 2.56
N GLY A 105 2.27 -26.50 3.43
CA GLY A 105 1.58 -25.22 3.26
C GLY A 105 2.52 -24.03 3.20
N GLY A 106 2.09 -23.00 2.46
CA GLY A 106 2.90 -21.81 2.22
C GLY A 106 2.13 -20.49 2.38
N HIS A 107 2.92 -19.43 2.54
CA HIS A 107 2.47 -18.04 2.71
C HIS A 107 2.80 -17.17 1.48
N ILE A 108 3.44 -17.78 0.48
CA ILE A 108 3.87 -17.13 -0.75
C ILE A 108 2.82 -17.39 -1.82
N TRP A 109 2.33 -16.31 -2.41
CA TRP A 109 1.37 -16.33 -3.51
C TRP A 109 2.00 -15.68 -4.74
N ARG A 110 1.96 -16.36 -5.88
CA ARG A 110 2.38 -15.82 -7.17
C ARG A 110 1.26 -14.98 -7.77
N ILE A 111 1.60 -13.79 -8.25
CA ILE A 111 0.66 -12.90 -8.93
C ILE A 111 0.56 -13.36 -10.39
N VAL A 112 -0.62 -13.84 -10.77
CA VAL A 112 -0.94 -14.25 -12.13
C VAL A 112 -2.00 -13.33 -12.70
N GLN A 113 -2.26 -13.42 -14.00
CA GLN A 113 -3.34 -12.67 -14.63
C GLN A 113 -4.67 -12.88 -13.86
N GLY A 114 -5.30 -11.82 -13.40
CA GLY A 114 -6.61 -11.87 -12.70
C GLY A 114 -6.59 -12.23 -11.22
N GLY A 115 -5.46 -12.63 -10.63
CA GLY A 115 -5.41 -12.92 -9.20
C GLY A 115 -4.10 -13.52 -8.71
N GLN A 116 -4.19 -14.33 -7.66
CA GLN A 116 -3.04 -14.89 -6.96
C GLN A 116 -3.20 -16.40 -6.78
N VAL A 117 -2.09 -17.11 -6.88
CA VAL A 117 -2.03 -18.57 -6.78
C VAL A 117 -0.97 -18.97 -5.75
N PRO A 118 -1.22 -19.92 -4.86
CA PRO A 118 -0.21 -20.41 -3.92
C PRO A 118 1.01 -20.93 -4.66
N ALA A 119 2.21 -20.46 -4.28
CA ALA A 119 3.45 -20.85 -4.95
C ALA A 119 3.73 -22.36 -4.84
N THR A 120 3.21 -23.02 -3.80
CA THR A 120 3.32 -24.47 -3.60
C THR A 120 2.59 -25.28 -4.67
N CYS A 121 1.62 -24.69 -5.36
CA CYS A 121 0.90 -25.30 -6.46
C CYS A 121 1.60 -25.14 -7.83
N LEU A 122 2.77 -24.52 -7.86
CA LEU A 122 3.45 -24.09 -9.08
C LEU A 122 4.88 -24.62 -9.11
N GLN A 123 5.27 -25.15 -10.26
CA GLN A 123 6.65 -25.50 -10.58
C GLN A 123 7.19 -24.48 -11.58
N LYS A 124 8.33 -23.87 -11.28
CA LYS A 124 8.99 -22.97 -12.23
C LYS A 124 9.48 -23.78 -13.44
N LEU A 125 9.25 -23.25 -14.64
CA LEU A 125 9.76 -23.78 -15.90
C LEU A 125 11.08 -23.12 -16.29
#